data_AF-K9FT38-F1
#
_entry.id   AF-K9FT38-F1
#
_cell.length_a   1.000
_cell.length_b   1.000
_cell.length_c   1.000
_cell.angle_alpha   90.00
_cell.angle_beta   90.00
_cell.angle_gamma   90.00
#
_symmetry.space_group_name_H-M   'P 1'
#
loop_
_entity.id
_entity.type
_entity.pdbx_description
1 polymer ?
#
loop_
_entity_poly.entity_id
_entity_poly.type
_entity_poly.pdbx_seq_one_letter_code
_entity_poly.pdbx_strand_id
1 'polypeptide(L)'
;MRTRRLLREEITYSLAKEREVNILHQLGYFDQQCHFFSHLYARREWMKAIIAHHLGFRSTDMCHIAKMDDWFRGSFNVCVPVTIENWKERQQPGLRVILRFPLPYRVGEGFRPGNGDEKIRCEAGAYAWLQQNCPDVPIARLYGFAMSTGETVRNKMFLLKTQRLILTT
;
A
#
# COMPACT_ATOMS: atom_id res chain seq x y z
N MET A 1 -33.57 2.86 -15.61
CA MET A 1 -33.38 2.52 -14.18
C MET A 1 -32.27 3.38 -13.61
N ARG A 2 -32.39 3.88 -12.37
CA ARG A 2 -31.33 4.68 -11.72
C ARG A 2 -30.20 3.76 -11.24
N THR A 3 -28.96 4.02 -11.68
CA THR A 3 -27.78 3.29 -11.22
C THR A 3 -27.04 4.07 -10.13
N ARG A 4 -26.22 3.35 -9.37
CA ARG A 4 -25.28 3.86 -8.37
C ARG A 4 -23.91 3.27 -8.62
N ARG A 5 -22.85 3.98 -8.23
CA ARG A 5 -21.47 3.56 -8.49
C ARG A 5 -20.86 2.85 -7.27
N LEU A 6 -20.27 1.69 -7.50
CA LEU A 6 -19.38 0.98 -6.58
C LEU A 6 -17.93 1.11 -7.05
N LEU A 7 -16.98 0.52 -6.33
CA LEU A 7 -15.54 0.59 -6.65
C LEU A 7 -15.13 -0.05 -7.98
N ARG A 8 -15.92 -0.99 -8.49
CA ARG A 8 -15.56 -1.82 -9.66
C ARG A 8 -16.67 -1.91 -10.71
N GLU A 9 -17.85 -1.39 -10.40
CA GLU A 9 -19.05 -1.58 -11.22
C GLU A 9 -20.10 -0.53 -10.87
N GLU A 10 -21.16 -0.49 -11.67
CA GLU A 10 -22.41 0.17 -11.32
C GLU A 10 -23.43 -0.86 -10.82
N ILE A 11 -24.37 -0.42 -9.99
CA ILE A 11 -25.38 -1.28 -9.39
C ILE A 11 -26.77 -0.62 -9.43
N THR A 12 -27.79 -1.45 -9.71
CA THR A 12 -29.20 -1.08 -9.60
C THR A 12 -29.79 -1.56 -8.27
N TYR A 13 -30.94 -1.03 -7.87
CA TYR A 13 -31.63 -1.50 -6.66
C TYR A 13 -31.99 -3.00 -6.71
N SER A 14 -32.47 -3.50 -7.85
CA SER A 14 -32.82 -4.92 -8.01
C SER A 14 -31.63 -5.83 -7.77
N LEU A 15 -30.47 -5.53 -8.38
CA LEU A 15 -29.25 -6.31 -8.17
C LEU A 15 -28.71 -6.14 -6.74
N ALA A 16 -28.84 -4.96 -6.15
CA ALA A 16 -28.43 -4.73 -4.76
C ALA A 16 -29.23 -5.58 -3.77
N LYS A 17 -30.52 -5.82 -4.03
CA LYS A 17 -31.40 -6.64 -3.18
C LYS A 17 -31.00 -8.12 -3.17
N GLU A 18 -30.39 -8.60 -4.25
CA GLU A 18 -29.93 -9.99 -4.41
C GLU A 18 -28.55 -10.24 -3.80
N ARG A 19 -27.83 -9.21 -3.35
CA ARG A 19 -26.48 -9.34 -2.81
C ARG A 19 -26.48 -9.43 -1.28
N GLU A 20 -25.79 -10.41 -0.74
CA GLU A 20 -25.59 -10.60 0.70
C GLU A 20 -24.41 -9.77 1.25
N VAL A 21 -24.28 -8.53 0.80
CA VAL A 21 -23.26 -7.59 1.30
C VAL A 21 -23.89 -6.25 1.62
N ASN A 22 -23.25 -5.48 2.50
CA ASN A 22 -23.74 -4.15 2.86
C ASN A 22 -23.47 -3.15 1.71
N ILE A 23 -24.35 -3.12 0.71
CA ILE A 23 -24.25 -2.23 -0.45
C ILE A 23 -24.27 -0.76 -0.03
N LEU A 24 -25.07 -0.40 0.99
CA LEU A 24 -25.12 0.98 1.49
C LEU A 24 -23.75 1.45 1.97
N HIS A 25 -23.02 0.59 2.69
CA HIS A 25 -21.65 0.89 3.10
C HIS A 25 -20.69 0.96 1.90
N GLN A 26 -20.81 0.05 0.93
CA GLN A 26 -19.93 0.03 -0.25
C GLN A 26 -20.09 1.22 -1.18
N LEU A 27 -21.28 1.84 -1.21
CA LEU A 27 -21.55 3.04 -2.01
C LEU A 27 -20.65 4.21 -1.61
N GLY A 28 -20.24 4.30 -0.33
CA GLY A 28 -19.32 5.34 0.13
C GLY A 28 -17.87 5.15 -0.31
N TYR A 29 -17.48 3.93 -0.71
CA TYR A 29 -16.08 3.63 -1.00
C TYR A 29 -15.52 4.36 -2.22
N PHE A 30 -16.35 4.66 -3.22
CA PHE A 30 -15.88 5.33 -4.43
C PHE A 30 -15.33 6.73 -4.11
N ASP A 31 -16.11 7.54 -3.41
CA ASP A 31 -15.69 8.91 -3.04
C ASP A 31 -14.52 8.89 -2.06
N GLN A 32 -14.53 7.97 -1.08
CA GLN A 32 -13.43 7.78 -0.14
C GLN A 32 -12.13 7.35 -0.84
N GLN A 33 -12.22 6.51 -1.88
CA GLN A 33 -11.06 6.13 -2.69
C GLN A 33 -10.53 7.35 -3.46
N CYS A 34 -11.39 8.10 -4.14
CA CYS A 34 -10.98 9.29 -4.89
C CYS A 34 -10.27 10.30 -3.98
N HIS A 35 -10.85 10.59 -2.81
CA HIS A 35 -10.24 11.48 -1.82
C HIS A 35 -8.87 10.97 -1.36
N PHE A 36 -8.78 9.67 -1.00
CA PHE A 36 -7.53 9.10 -0.50
C PHE A 36 -6.43 9.04 -1.56
N PHE A 37 -6.76 8.71 -2.81
CA PHE A 37 -5.79 8.67 -3.90
C PHE A 37 -5.28 10.06 -4.25
N SER A 38 -6.16 11.07 -4.34
CA SER A 38 -5.77 12.48 -4.52
C SER A 38 -4.86 12.96 -3.40
N HIS A 39 -5.16 12.58 -2.17
CA HIS A 39 -4.36 12.91 -0.99
C HIS A 39 -2.96 12.28 -1.02
N LEU A 40 -2.86 11.00 -1.38
CA LEU A 40 -1.57 10.33 -1.59
C LEU A 40 -0.81 10.98 -2.75
N TYR A 41 -1.49 11.30 -3.85
CA TYR A 41 -0.87 11.97 -4.99
C TYR A 41 -0.28 13.33 -4.57
N ALA A 42 -1.00 14.15 -3.81
CA ALA A 42 -0.47 15.42 -3.32
C ALA A 42 0.79 15.29 -2.43
N ARG A 43 1.08 14.10 -1.89
CA ARG A 43 2.18 13.84 -0.95
C ARG A 43 3.35 13.04 -1.53
N ARG A 44 3.50 13.00 -2.86
CA ARG A 44 4.60 12.25 -3.50
C ARG A 44 5.99 12.68 -3.03
N GLU A 45 6.23 13.97 -2.83
CA GLU A 45 7.54 14.45 -2.33
C GLU A 45 7.83 13.97 -0.91
N TRP A 46 6.80 13.93 -0.05
CA TRP A 46 6.89 13.31 1.26
C TRP A 46 7.20 11.81 1.18
N MET A 47 6.59 11.09 0.24
CA MET A 47 6.92 9.67 0.00
C MET A 47 8.39 9.49 -0.40
N LYS A 48 8.93 10.36 -1.27
CA LYS A 48 10.35 10.30 -1.64
C LYS A 48 11.26 10.55 -0.44
N ALA A 49 10.96 11.56 0.38
CA ALA A 49 11.74 11.87 1.58
C ALA A 49 11.81 10.67 2.53
N ILE A 50 10.68 10.01 2.71
CA ILE A 50 10.58 8.79 3.49
C ILE A 50 11.42 7.65 2.90
N ILE A 51 11.28 7.39 1.60
CA ILE A 51 12.01 6.30 0.95
C ILE A 51 13.51 6.55 1.02
N ALA A 52 13.94 7.78 0.74
CA ALA A 52 15.32 8.20 0.88
C ALA A 52 15.84 7.95 2.31
N HIS A 53 15.06 8.34 3.33
CA HIS A 53 15.41 8.10 4.73
C HIS A 53 15.60 6.61 5.03
N HIS A 54 14.67 5.74 4.62
CA HIS A 54 14.74 4.31 4.94
C HIS A 54 15.76 3.53 4.11
N LEU A 55 16.09 4.02 2.92
CA LEU A 55 17.11 3.43 2.06
C LEU A 55 18.50 4.06 2.27
N GLY A 56 18.61 5.07 3.15
CA GLY A 56 19.88 5.72 3.48
C GLY A 56 20.40 6.66 2.40
N PHE A 57 19.53 7.16 1.52
CA PHE A 57 19.91 8.09 0.47
C PHE A 57 20.01 9.52 1.01
N ARG A 58 20.99 10.27 0.50
CA ARG A 58 21.19 11.68 0.85
C ARG A 58 20.28 12.63 0.06
N SER A 59 19.75 12.18 -1.08
CA SER A 59 18.83 12.95 -1.92
C SER A 59 17.58 12.15 -2.26
N THR A 60 16.46 12.85 -2.35
CA THR A 60 15.15 12.36 -2.82
C THR A 60 15.07 12.24 -4.33
N ASP A 61 15.98 12.87 -5.08
CA ASP A 61 15.96 12.91 -6.55
C ASP A 61 16.17 11.54 -7.17
N MET A 62 16.78 10.63 -6.42
CA MET A 62 16.93 9.22 -6.80
C MET A 62 15.61 8.46 -6.80
N CYS A 63 14.54 8.98 -6.16
CA CYS A 63 13.27 8.28 -5.97
C CYS A 63 12.20 8.78 -6.97
N HIS A 64 11.87 7.95 -7.94
CA HIS A 64 10.87 8.25 -8.97
C HIS A 64 9.56 7.52 -8.68
N ILE A 65 8.57 8.24 -8.14
CA ILE A 65 7.22 7.72 -7.88
C ILE A 65 6.50 7.51 -9.22
N ALA A 66 5.92 6.32 -9.43
CA ALA A 66 5.14 6.03 -10.62
C ALA A 66 3.88 6.91 -10.73
N LYS A 67 3.36 7.06 -11.97
CA LYS A 67 2.10 7.78 -12.21
C LYS A 67 0.96 7.07 -11.49
N MET A 68 -0.08 7.83 -11.12
CA MET A 68 -1.20 7.29 -10.34
C MET A 68 -1.92 6.14 -11.07
N ASP A 69 -1.96 6.16 -12.40
CA ASP A 69 -2.54 5.09 -13.23
C ASP A 69 -1.77 3.76 -13.11
N ASP A 70 -0.49 3.83 -12.75
CA ASP A 70 0.38 2.67 -12.54
C ASP A 70 0.31 2.14 -11.10
N TRP A 71 -0.51 2.75 -10.23
CA TRP A 71 -0.64 2.31 -8.84
C TRP A 71 -1.54 1.08 -8.75
N PHE A 72 -1.06 0.04 -8.07
CA PHE A 72 -1.85 -1.18 -7.89
C PHE A 72 -2.74 -1.03 -6.66
N ARG A 73 -4.03 -1.34 -6.80
CA ARG A 73 -4.95 -1.42 -5.64
C ARG A 73 -5.45 -2.84 -5.44
N GLY A 74 -5.31 -3.32 -4.21
CA GLY A 74 -5.97 -4.54 -3.74
C GLY A 74 -7.22 -4.22 -2.96
N SER A 75 -7.77 -5.23 -2.26
CA SER A 75 -8.95 -5.06 -1.43
C SER A 75 -8.72 -4.22 -0.17
N PHE A 76 -7.47 -4.14 0.33
CA PHE A 76 -7.15 -3.50 1.61
C PHE A 76 -5.95 -2.56 1.55
N ASN A 77 -5.24 -2.53 0.43
CA ASN A 77 -4.03 -1.71 0.29
C ASN A 77 -3.97 -1.08 -1.10
N VAL A 78 -3.36 0.09 -1.17
CA VAL A 78 -2.79 0.64 -2.40
C VAL A 78 -1.27 0.48 -2.35
N CYS A 79 -0.69 0.15 -3.49
CA CYS A 79 0.71 -0.10 -3.71
C CYS A 79 1.21 0.93 -4.74
N VAL A 80 2.13 1.78 -4.32
CA VAL A 80 2.75 2.85 -5.11
C VAL A 80 4.13 2.38 -5.56
N PRO A 81 4.33 2.04 -6.84
CA PRO A 81 5.65 1.67 -7.34
C PRO A 81 6.60 2.86 -7.34
N VAL A 82 7.84 2.63 -6.95
CA VAL A 82 8.90 3.65 -6.94
C VAL A 82 10.15 3.07 -7.56
N THR A 83 10.70 3.76 -8.55
CA THR A 83 11.97 3.40 -9.17
C THR A 83 13.09 4.20 -8.53
N ILE A 84 14.14 3.51 -8.11
CA ILE A 84 15.31 4.10 -7.48
C ILE A 84 16.45 4.17 -8.50
N GLU A 85 16.82 5.35 -8.91
CA GLU A 85 17.91 5.56 -9.84
C GLU A 85 19.27 5.23 -9.21
N ASN A 86 20.17 4.61 -9.96
CA ASN A 86 21.55 4.33 -9.53
C ASN A 86 21.70 3.63 -8.16
N TRP A 87 20.78 2.72 -7.80
CA TRP A 87 20.82 2.00 -6.52
C TRP A 87 21.91 0.91 -6.50
N LYS A 88 23.13 1.31 -6.10
CA LYS A 88 24.33 0.45 -6.06
C LYS A 88 24.30 -0.58 -4.93
N GLU A 89 24.04 -0.16 -3.69
CA GLU A 89 24.09 -1.01 -2.48
C GLU A 89 22.76 -1.75 -2.19
N ARG A 90 22.13 -2.26 -3.25
CA ARG A 90 20.86 -2.99 -3.11
C ARG A 90 21.09 -4.46 -2.77
N GLN A 91 20.23 -4.99 -1.91
CA GLN A 91 20.25 -6.40 -1.52
C GLN A 91 19.26 -7.26 -2.33
N GLN A 92 18.69 -6.69 -3.40
CA GLN A 92 17.65 -7.31 -4.19
C GLN A 92 17.91 -7.12 -5.69
N PRO A 93 17.37 -7.97 -6.56
CA PRO A 93 17.40 -7.75 -8.00
C PRO A 93 16.50 -6.56 -8.37
N GLY A 94 16.98 -5.71 -9.28
CA GLY A 94 16.23 -4.58 -9.81
C GLY A 94 16.26 -3.31 -8.95
N LEU A 95 15.70 -2.25 -9.51
CA LEU A 95 15.77 -0.88 -8.98
C LEU A 95 14.43 -0.41 -8.37
N ARG A 96 13.46 -1.31 -8.20
CA ARG A 96 12.10 -0.94 -7.81
C ARG A 96 11.76 -1.36 -6.39
N VAL A 97 10.96 -0.52 -5.76
CA VAL A 97 10.36 -0.75 -4.45
C VAL A 97 8.88 -0.37 -4.51
N ILE A 98 8.06 -0.88 -3.61
CA ILE A 98 6.62 -0.61 -3.61
C ILE A 98 6.22 -0.04 -2.26
N LEU A 99 5.90 1.24 -2.19
CA LEU A 99 5.34 1.81 -0.98
C LEU A 99 3.88 1.36 -0.82
N ARG A 100 3.49 0.84 0.34
CA ARG A 100 2.13 0.32 0.55
C ARG A 100 1.41 1.03 1.67
N PHE A 101 0.17 1.41 1.39
CA PHE A 101 -0.72 2.06 2.33
C PHE A 101 -1.97 1.23 2.53
N PRO A 102 -2.41 1.00 3.79
CA PRO A 102 -3.75 0.54 4.07
C PRO A 102 -4.78 1.47 3.43
N LEU A 103 -5.91 0.91 2.98
CA LEU A 103 -7.05 1.69 2.52
C LEU A 103 -7.94 2.01 3.73
N PRO A 104 -7.99 3.26 4.24
CA PRO A 104 -8.67 3.58 5.51
C PRO A 104 -10.16 3.18 5.51
N TYR A 105 -10.81 3.36 4.36
CA TYR A 105 -12.21 3.00 4.13
C TYR A 105 -12.47 1.49 4.05
N ARG A 106 -11.43 0.65 3.92
CA ARG A 106 -11.53 -0.82 3.88
C ARG A 106 -11.13 -1.48 5.18
N VAL A 107 -10.29 -0.81 5.98
CA VAL A 107 -9.86 -1.30 7.29
C VAL A 107 -10.74 -0.76 8.43
N GLY A 108 -11.71 0.09 8.11
CA GLY A 108 -12.62 0.66 9.11
C GLY A 108 -11.99 1.72 9.99
N GLU A 109 -10.95 2.41 9.50
CA GLU A 109 -10.21 3.43 10.28
C GLU A 109 -11.12 4.53 10.81
N GLY A 110 -12.07 5.00 10.00
CA GLY A 110 -13.03 6.02 10.41
C GLY A 110 -14.05 5.55 11.46
N PHE A 111 -14.30 4.23 11.54
CA PHE A 111 -15.20 3.65 12.56
C PHE A 111 -14.45 3.32 13.84
N ARG A 112 -13.23 2.78 13.71
CA ARG A 112 -12.34 2.44 14.83
C ARG A 112 -10.91 2.89 14.49
N PRO A 113 -10.50 4.07 14.99
CA PRO A 113 -9.14 4.56 14.81
C PRO A 113 -8.08 3.59 15.32
N GLY A 114 -6.96 3.48 14.61
CA GLY A 114 -5.86 2.57 14.92
C GLY A 114 -5.92 1.21 14.21
N ASN A 115 -7.00 0.90 13.49
CA ASN A 115 -7.09 -0.33 12.68
C ASN A 115 -6.02 -0.38 11.58
N GLY A 116 -5.68 0.76 10.99
CA GLY A 116 -4.59 0.90 10.02
C GLY A 116 -3.24 0.54 10.62
N ASP A 117 -2.94 1.07 11.82
CA ASP A 117 -1.69 0.78 12.51
C ASP A 117 -1.61 -0.67 12.98
N GLU A 118 -2.73 -1.23 13.47
CA GLU A 118 -2.81 -2.64 13.84
C GLU A 118 -2.52 -3.54 12.64
N LYS A 119 -3.12 -3.25 11.48
CA LYS A 119 -2.83 -3.95 10.24
C LYS A 119 -1.35 -3.90 9.89
N ILE A 120 -0.73 -2.73 10.01
CA ILE A 120 0.70 -2.54 9.69
C ILE A 120 1.57 -3.36 10.64
N ARG A 121 1.30 -3.33 11.94
CA ARG A 121 2.02 -4.14 12.94
C ARG A 121 1.90 -5.64 12.66
N CYS A 122 0.70 -6.13 12.36
CA CYS A 122 0.49 -7.54 12.02
C CYS A 122 1.30 -7.94 10.78
N GLU A 123 1.29 -7.14 9.71
CA GLU A 123 2.03 -7.46 8.49
C GLU A 123 3.55 -7.41 8.74
N ALA A 124 4.04 -6.41 9.47
CA ALA A 124 5.45 -6.31 9.86
C ALA A 124 5.90 -7.51 10.72
N GLY A 125 5.08 -7.91 11.71
CA GLY A 125 5.33 -9.08 12.54
C GLY A 125 5.38 -10.38 11.73
N ALA A 126 4.46 -10.55 10.78
CA ALA A 126 4.47 -11.70 9.88
C ALA A 126 5.74 -11.74 9.01
N TYR A 127 6.18 -10.60 8.49
CA TYR A 127 7.43 -10.49 7.74
C TYR A 127 8.66 -10.85 8.59
N ALA A 128 8.76 -10.28 9.79
CA ALA A 128 9.87 -10.58 10.71
C ALA A 128 9.92 -12.06 11.06
N TRP A 129 8.76 -12.65 11.38
CA TRP A 129 8.66 -14.07 11.69
C TRP A 129 9.06 -14.95 10.50
N LEU A 130 8.56 -14.66 9.29
CA LEU A 130 8.89 -15.44 8.10
C LEU A 130 10.38 -15.31 7.73
N GLN A 131 10.96 -14.11 7.83
CA GLN A 131 12.39 -13.90 7.55
C GLN A 131 13.28 -14.67 8.53
N GLN A 132 12.86 -14.81 9.79
CA GLN A 132 13.61 -15.52 10.81
C GLN A 132 13.43 -17.04 10.73
N ASN A 133 12.20 -17.51 10.50
CA ASN A 133 11.83 -18.92 10.66
C ASN A 133 11.71 -19.68 9.32
N CYS A 134 11.62 -18.97 8.19
CA CYS A 134 11.43 -19.56 6.87
C CYS A 134 12.35 -18.92 5.82
N PRO A 135 13.69 -18.92 6.02
CA PRO A 135 14.62 -18.20 5.16
C PRO A 135 14.63 -18.69 3.70
N ASP A 136 14.27 -19.95 3.47
CA ASP A 136 14.21 -20.55 2.12
C ASP A 136 12.93 -20.20 1.36
N VAL A 137 11.90 -19.68 2.07
CA VAL A 137 10.64 -19.26 1.43
C VAL A 137 10.87 -17.91 0.77
N PRO A 138 10.70 -17.79 -0.56
CA PRO A 138 10.96 -16.56 -1.25
C PRO A 138 9.86 -15.54 -0.98
N ILE A 139 10.12 -14.64 -0.05
CA ILE A 139 9.23 -13.50 0.26
C ILE A 139 9.85 -12.19 -0.20
N ALA A 140 8.99 -11.20 -0.45
CA ALA A 140 9.44 -9.83 -0.69
C ALA A 140 10.27 -9.35 0.50
N ARG A 141 11.31 -8.55 0.25
CA ARG A 141 12.08 -7.99 1.36
C ARG A 141 11.32 -6.84 1.99
N LEU A 142 11.03 -6.94 3.28
CA LEU A 142 10.55 -5.81 4.05
C LEU A 142 11.71 -4.83 4.23
N TYR A 143 11.70 -3.72 3.48
CA TYR A 143 12.47 -2.54 3.89
C TYR A 143 11.71 -1.72 4.90
N GLY A 144 10.58 -2.23 5.42
CA GLY A 144 10.00 -1.85 6.69
C GLY A 144 8.53 -1.45 6.86
N PHE A 145 8.16 -0.53 7.76
CA PHE A 145 6.79 -0.02 8.00
C PHE A 145 6.69 1.46 8.51
N ALA A 146 5.57 1.96 8.99
CA ALA A 146 5.47 3.24 9.74
C ALA A 146 4.06 3.30 10.31
N MET A 147 3.87 4.00 11.43
CA MET A 147 2.58 4.14 12.08
C MET A 147 2.08 5.57 12.00
N SER A 148 0.77 5.76 12.22
CA SER A 148 0.11 7.06 12.18
C SER A 148 0.66 8.06 13.20
N THR A 149 1.27 7.57 14.29
CA THR A 149 1.95 8.34 15.34
C THR A 149 3.29 8.95 14.90
N GLY A 150 3.81 8.59 13.73
CA GLY A 150 5.15 8.98 13.27
C GLY A 150 6.28 8.13 13.87
N GLU A 151 5.95 7.10 14.66
CA GLU A 151 6.94 6.15 15.17
C GLU A 151 7.60 5.36 14.03
N THR A 152 8.94 5.35 14.04
CA THR A 152 9.77 4.66 13.05
C THR A 152 10.82 3.78 13.73
N VAL A 153 11.00 2.54 13.28
CA VAL A 153 12.01 1.59 13.80
C VAL A 153 13.10 1.42 12.76
N ARG A 154 14.34 1.85 13.06
CA ARG A 154 15.50 1.66 12.18
C ARG A 154 16.03 0.22 12.26
N ASN A 155 15.33 -0.67 11.56
CA ASN A 155 15.87 -1.83 10.85
C ASN A 155 15.00 -2.00 9.60
N LYS A 156 15.22 -1.05 8.67
CA LYS A 156 14.45 -0.77 7.45
C LYS A 156 12.95 -0.55 7.76
N MET A 157 12.39 0.65 7.46
CA MET A 157 11.00 1.02 7.81
C MET A 157 10.08 1.69 6.70
N PHE A 158 9.58 1.05 5.61
CA PHE A 158 8.19 1.17 5.02
C PHE A 158 7.86 -0.12 4.27
N LEU A 159 6.58 -0.48 4.05
CA LEU A 159 6.25 -1.75 3.38
C LEU A 159 6.50 -1.67 1.88
N LEU A 160 7.70 -1.19 1.50
CA LEU A 160 8.50 -1.53 0.33
C LEU A 160 8.45 -3.03 0.13
N LYS A 161 7.40 -3.51 -0.54
CA LYS A 161 7.48 -4.81 -1.20
C LYS A 161 8.37 -4.63 -2.42
N THR A 162 9.31 -5.53 -2.64
CA THR A 162 9.59 -5.91 -4.02
C THR A 162 8.51 -6.89 -4.46
N GLN A 163 7.89 -6.63 -5.61
CA GLN A 163 7.28 -7.72 -6.35
C GLN A 163 8.42 -8.66 -6.74
N ARG A 164 8.48 -9.85 -6.13
CA ARG A 164 8.78 -11.02 -6.96
C ARG A 164 7.59 -11.12 -7.89
N LEU A 165 7.80 -10.70 -9.13
CA LEU A 165 6.97 -11.13 -10.24
C LEU A 165 7.04 -12.66 -10.16
N ILE A 166 5.98 -13.31 -9.66
CA ILE A 166 5.71 -14.67 -10.08
C ILE A 166 5.33 -14.50 -11.53
N LEU A 167 6.34 -14.58 -12.40
CA LEU A 167 6.10 -15.09 -13.74
C LEU A 167 5.53 -16.48 -13.49
N THR A 168 4.21 -16.60 -13.58
CA THR A 168 3.63 -17.86 -14.04
C THR A 168 4.37 -18.22 -15.32
N THR A 169 4.85 -19.46 -15.34
CA THR A 169 5.37 -20.18 -16.52
C THR A 169 4.71 -19.77 -17.82
#